data_AF-A0AAV3YSD8-F1
#
_entry.id   AF-A0AAV3YSD8-F1
#
_cell.length_a   1.000
_cell.length_b   1.000
_cell.length_c   1.000
_cell.angle_alpha   90.00
_cell.angle_beta   90.00
_cell.angle_gamma   90.00
#
_symmetry.space_group_name_H-M   'P 1'
#
loop_
_entity.id
_entity.type
_entity.pdbx_description
1 polymer ?
#
loop_
_entity_poly.entity_id
_entity_poly.type
_entity_poly.pdbx_seq_one_letter_code
_entity_poly.pdbx_strand_id
1 'polypeptide(L)'
;MHMWSEDVAGRSSNEVLSSLNKYFSNKALDASNLIAWSDSCGGQNKNKNIISFWYCLLHVKQIFKSIEHKFPIPGHTFLPCERDFDVIEKKKKENPSSVQSRGMV
;
A
#
# COMPACT_ATOMS: atom_id res chain seq x y z
N MET A 1 -2.42 7.76 -10.94
CA MET A 1 -3.26 7.05 -9.95
C MET A 1 -3.13 5.56 -10.21
N HIS A 2 -2.85 4.76 -9.19
CA HIS A 2 -2.77 3.30 -9.28
C HIS A 2 -3.88 2.73 -8.39
N MET A 3 -4.80 1.98 -8.99
CA MET A 3 -5.94 1.38 -8.30
C MET A 3 -6.21 0.02 -8.93
N TRP A 4 -6.55 -0.96 -8.10
CA TRP A 4 -6.95 -2.30 -8.53
C TRP A 4 -7.97 -2.87 -7.54
N SER A 5 -8.73 -3.84 -8.00
CA SER A 5 -9.72 -4.56 -7.21
C SER A 5 -9.16 -5.90 -6.70
N GLU A 6 -9.80 -6.51 -5.69
CA GLU A 6 -9.35 -7.78 -5.09
C GLU A 6 -9.35 -8.95 -6.09
N ASP A 7 -10.19 -8.89 -7.12
CA ASP A 7 -10.23 -9.88 -8.22
C ASP A 7 -9.01 -9.79 -9.15
N VAL A 8 -8.37 -8.63 -9.23
CA VAL A 8 -7.18 -8.43 -10.07
C VAL A 8 -5.90 -8.76 -9.33
N ALA A 9 -5.76 -8.27 -8.08
CA ALA A 9 -4.56 -8.51 -7.28
C ALA A 9 -4.82 -8.39 -5.79
N GLY A 10 -3.94 -9.03 -5.00
CA GLY A 10 -3.96 -8.93 -3.54
C GLY A 10 -3.63 -7.53 -3.03
N ARG A 11 -3.59 -7.39 -1.70
CA ARG A 11 -3.24 -6.14 -1.03
C ARG A 11 -2.04 -6.29 -0.12
N SER A 12 -1.05 -7.09 -0.52
CA SER A 12 0.17 -7.23 0.27
C SER A 12 1.14 -6.09 -0.04
N SER A 13 2.21 -6.00 0.75
CA SER A 13 3.31 -5.08 0.49
C SER A 13 3.90 -5.18 -0.94
N ASN A 14 3.84 -6.36 -1.58
CA ASN A 14 4.42 -6.55 -2.92
C ASN A 14 3.64 -5.77 -4.01
N GLU A 15 2.32 -5.74 -3.93
CA GLU A 15 1.44 -5.06 -4.89
C GLU A 15 1.54 -3.54 -4.71
N VAL A 16 1.67 -3.08 -3.45
CA VAL A 16 2.01 -1.69 -3.13
C VAL A 16 3.35 -1.31 -3.76
N LEU A 17 4.39 -2.13 -3.55
CA LEU A 17 5.71 -1.89 -4.11
C LEU A 17 5.75 -1.90 -5.63
N SER A 18 5.04 -2.83 -6.27
CA SER A 18 4.92 -2.89 -7.73
C SER A 18 4.31 -1.60 -8.28
N SER A 19 3.26 -1.11 -7.62
CA SER A 19 2.61 0.16 -7.97
C SER A 19 3.54 1.36 -7.80
N LEU A 20 4.27 1.43 -6.68
CA LEU A 20 5.25 2.49 -6.43
C LEU A 20 6.40 2.45 -7.45
N ASN A 21 6.95 1.27 -7.74
CA ASN A 21 8.03 1.13 -8.71
C ASN A 21 7.58 1.54 -10.12
N LYS A 22 6.34 1.19 -10.52
CA LYS A 22 5.76 1.66 -11.78
C LYS A 22 5.62 3.18 -11.80
N TYR A 23 5.20 3.79 -10.70
CA TYR A 23 5.10 5.26 -10.60
C TYR A 23 6.47 5.93 -10.78
N PHE A 24 7.47 5.51 -10.01
CA PHE A 24 8.81 6.14 -10.03
C PHE A 24 9.60 5.83 -11.31
N SER A 25 9.32 4.73 -12.00
CA SER A 25 10.00 4.40 -13.26
C SER A 25 9.44 5.14 -14.46
N ASN A 26 8.15 5.50 -14.44
CA ASN A 26 7.48 6.15 -15.56
C ASN A 26 7.41 7.67 -15.46
N LYS A 27 7.88 8.25 -14.35
CA LYS A 27 7.77 9.68 -14.10
C LYS A 27 9.15 10.28 -13.89
N ALA A 28 9.51 11.24 -14.74
CA ALA A 28 10.65 12.11 -14.46
C ALA A 28 10.29 12.99 -13.25
N LEU A 29 11.11 12.93 -12.21
CA LEU A 29 10.93 13.71 -10.99
C LEU A 29 12.05 14.73 -10.89
N ASP A 30 11.70 16.01 -10.86
CA ASP A 30 12.63 17.11 -10.55
C ASP A 30 12.83 17.31 -9.04
N ALA A 31 12.11 16.56 -8.21
CA ALA A 31 12.22 16.64 -6.76
C ALA A 31 13.35 15.74 -6.24
N SER A 32 14.26 16.32 -5.47
CA SER A 32 15.35 15.59 -4.81
C SER A 32 14.97 15.00 -3.45
N ASN A 33 13.87 15.44 -2.83
CA ASN A 33 13.42 14.97 -1.53
C ASN A 33 11.99 14.43 -1.63
N LEU A 34 11.72 13.30 -0.97
CA LEU A 34 10.41 12.68 -0.91
C LEU A 34 9.89 12.67 0.52
N ILE A 35 8.66 13.15 0.73
CA ILE A 35 7.91 12.91 1.97
C ILE A 35 6.80 11.93 1.64
N ALA A 36 6.92 10.71 2.13
CA ALA A 36 5.92 9.65 1.97
C ALA A 36 5.03 9.61 3.21
N TRP A 37 3.72 9.76 3.02
CA TRP A 37 2.73 9.53 4.08
C TRP A 37 2.03 8.19 3.83
N SER A 38 1.91 7.37 4.86
CA SER A 38 1.19 6.11 4.77
C SER A 38 0.42 5.80 6.04
N ASP A 39 -0.62 4.98 5.93
CA ASP A 39 -1.24 4.37 7.10
C ASP A 39 -0.23 3.47 7.84
N SER A 40 -0.57 3.11 9.09
CA SER A 40 0.29 2.26 9.91
C SER A 40 0.08 0.76 9.64
N CYS A 41 -0.50 0.36 8.50
CA CYS A 41 -0.80 -1.04 8.22
C CYS A 41 0.49 -1.85 8.02
N GLY A 42 0.77 -2.77 8.95
CA GLY A 42 1.99 -3.58 8.92
C GLY A 42 2.08 -4.48 7.67
N GLY A 43 0.96 -5.07 7.23
CA GLY A 43 0.93 -5.95 6.07
C GLY A 43 1.20 -5.25 4.73
N GLN A 44 1.05 -3.92 4.69
CA GLN A 44 1.08 -3.12 3.46
C GLN A 44 2.23 -2.11 3.48
N ASN A 45 2.15 -1.14 4.39
CA ASN A 45 2.94 0.08 4.32
C ASN A 45 4.00 0.18 5.42
N LYS A 46 3.80 -0.48 6.57
CA LYS A 46 4.70 -0.43 7.73
C LYS A 46 5.45 -1.76 7.92
N ASN A 47 6.26 -2.13 6.93
CA ASN A 47 7.10 -3.34 6.94
C ASN A 47 8.47 -3.10 6.31
N LYS A 48 9.35 -4.10 6.46
CA LYS A 48 10.73 -4.07 5.94
C LYS A 48 10.79 -3.95 4.41
N ASN A 49 9.82 -4.48 3.67
CA ASN A 49 9.84 -4.43 2.21
C ASN A 49 9.74 -2.99 1.71
N ILE A 50 8.85 -2.19 2.32
CA ILE A 50 8.69 -0.77 2.00
C ILE A 50 9.96 0.02 2.34
N ILE A 51 10.58 -0.23 3.50
CA ILE A 51 11.83 0.43 3.89
C ILE A 51 12.98 0.07 2.94
N SER A 52 13.12 -1.22 2.58
CA SER A 52 14.12 -1.67 1.61
C SER A 52 13.92 -1.03 0.23
N PHE A 53 12.67 -0.80 -0.17
CA PHE A 53 12.38 -0.09 -1.41
C PHE A 53 12.82 1.38 -1.35
N TRP A 54 12.54 2.10 -0.26
CA TRP A 54 13.04 3.46 -0.07
C TRP A 54 14.56 3.53 -0.10
N TYR A 55 15.22 2.57 0.57
CA TYR A 55 16.68 2.43 0.53
C TYR A 55 17.21 2.25 -0.90
N CYS A 56 16.54 1.41 -1.70
CA CYS A 56 16.88 1.22 -3.11
C CYS A 56 16.75 2.52 -3.92
N LEU A 57 15.69 3.30 -3.71
CA LEU A 57 15.51 4.59 -4.40
C LEU A 57 16.59 5.62 -4.04
N LEU A 58 17.05 5.61 -2.79
CA LEU A 58 18.11 6.49 -2.28
C LEU A 58 19.51 6.09 -2.78
N HIS A 59 19.89 4.82 -2.58
CA HIS A 59 21.29 4.40 -2.73
C HIS A 59 21.59 3.72 -4.06
N VAL A 60 20.63 2.97 -4.60
CA VAL A 60 20.85 2.18 -5.82
C VAL A 60 20.44 2.99 -7.05
N LYS A 61 19.21 3.50 -7.06
CA LYS A 61 18.70 4.29 -8.19
C LYS A 61 19.09 5.77 -8.11
N GLN A 62 19.52 6.24 -6.94
CA GLN A 62 19.92 7.64 -6.68
C GLN A 62 18.89 8.67 -7.17
N ILE A 63 17.59 8.32 -7.09
CA ILE A 63 16.49 9.18 -7.55
C ILE A 63 16.28 10.31 -6.54
N PHE A 64 16.45 10.02 -5.25
CA PHE A 64 16.26 10.97 -4.17
C PHE A 64 17.54 11.11 -3.33
N LYS A 65 17.72 12.27 -2.72
CA LYS A 65 18.75 12.56 -1.72
C LYS A 65 18.26 12.28 -0.30
N SER A 66 16.97 12.46 -0.05
CA SER A 66 16.33 12.19 1.25
C SER A 66 14.91 11.67 1.07
N ILE A 67 14.52 10.71 1.91
CA ILE A 67 13.16 10.19 2.00
C ILE A 67 12.72 10.21 3.46
N GLU A 68 11.63 10.93 3.75
CA GLU A 68 10.95 10.91 5.05
C GLU A 68 9.67 10.08 4.94
N HIS A 69 9.59 8.95 5.65
CA HIS A 69 8.38 8.13 5.72
C HIS A 69 7.63 8.40 7.03
N LYS A 70 6.48 9.09 6.91
CA LYS A 70 5.65 9.54 8.02
C LYS A 70 4.39 8.70 8.14
N PHE A 71 3.99 8.46 9.39
CA PHE A 71 2.77 7.75 9.75
C PHE A 71 1.90 8.66 10.64
N PRO A 72 0.57 8.67 10.45
CA PRO A 72 -0.34 9.33 11.37
C PRO A 72 -0.23 8.76 12.79
N ILE A 73 -0.47 9.61 13.79
CA ILE A 73 -0.50 9.21 15.19
C ILE A 73 -1.80 8.41 15.43
N PRO A 74 -1.72 7.20 16.01
CA PRO A 74 -2.90 6.42 16.35
C PRO A 74 -3.88 7.22 17.24
N GLY A 75 -5.17 7.14 16.95
CA GLY A 75 -6.22 7.79 17.76
C GLY A 75 -6.60 9.22 17.38
N HIS A 76 -5.80 9.92 16.56
CA HIS A 76 -6.13 11.27 16.08
C HIS A 76 -6.61 11.31 14.63
N THR A 77 -6.33 10.25 13.86
CA THR A 77 -6.76 10.12 12.46
C THR A 77 -7.52 8.80 12.33
N PHE A 78 -8.73 8.77 12.88
CA PHE A 78 -9.63 7.63 12.69
C PHE A 78 -10.04 7.61 11.22
N LEU A 79 -9.56 6.64 10.44
CA LEU A 79 -10.03 6.43 9.08
C LEU A 79 -11.37 5.67 9.15
N PRO A 80 -12.53 6.31 8.89
CA PRO A 80 -13.82 5.65 9.01
C PRO A 80 -13.93 4.41 8.11
N CYS A 81 -13.21 4.39 6.98
CA CYS A 81 -13.17 3.24 6.09
C CYS A 81 -12.57 1.99 6.75
N GLU A 82 -11.63 2.11 7.70
CA GLU A 82 -11.02 0.95 8.36
C GLU A 82 -12.08 0.14 9.12
N ARG A 83 -13.04 0.82 9.77
CA ARG A 83 -14.15 0.14 10.46
C ARG A 83 -15.03 -0.64 9.51
N ASP A 84 -15.33 -0.08 8.34
CA ASP A 84 -16.16 -0.75 7.35
C ASP A 84 -15.45 -1.99 6.78
N PHE A 85 -14.14 -1.88 6.52
CA PHE A 85 -13.34 -3.02 6.09
C PHE A 85 -13.25 -4.11 7.15
N ASP A 86 -13.07 -3.76 8.42
CA ASP A 86 -13.08 -4.74 9.52
C ASP A 86 -14.40 -5.52 9.59
N VAL A 87 -15.54 -4.83 9.43
CA VAL A 87 -16.87 -5.47 9.41
C VAL A 87 -17.02 -6.38 8.19
N ILE A 88 -16.57 -5.96 7.01
CA ILE A 88 -16.62 -6.77 5.79
C ILE A 88 -15.72 -8.00 5.92
N GLU A 89 -14.49 -7.86 6.40
CA GLU A 89 -13.56 -8.97 6.59
C GLU A 89 -14.08 -9.97 7.63
N LYS A 90 -14.70 -9.49 8.71
CA LYS A 90 -15.32 -10.35 9.70
C LYS A 90 -16.47 -11.16 9.10
N LYS A 91 -17.37 -10.51 8.34
CA LYS A 91 -18.46 -11.20 7.64
C LYS A 91 -17.95 -12.21 6.59
N LYS A 92 -16.86 -11.89 5.90
CA LYS A 92 -16.19 -12.79 4.95
C LYS A 92 -15.67 -14.06 5.63
N LYS A 93 -15.14 -13.95 6.86
CA LYS A 93 -14.70 -15.11 7.67
C LYS A 93 -15.88 -15.94 8.18
N GLU A 94 -17.00 -15.32 8.51
CA GLU A 94 -18.21 -16.00 9.02
C GLU A 94 -18.99 -16.75 7.92
N ASN A 95 -18.98 -16.25 6.67
CA ASN A 95 -19.70 -16.86 5.54
C ASN A 95 -18.78 -17.10 4.31
N PRO A 96 -17.89 -18.10 4.34
CA PRO A 96 -17.00 -18.39 3.21
C PRO A 96 -17.74 -18.86 1.94
N SER A 97 -18.96 -19.42 2.08
CA SER A 97 -19.75 -20.01 0.99
C SER A 97 -20.57 -19.02 0.15
N SER A 98 -20.78 -17.77 0.60
CA SER A 98 -21.54 -16.76 -0.16
C SER A 98 -20.72 -15.97 -1.17
N VAL A 99 -19.40 -16.17 -1.23
CA VAL A 99 -18.48 -15.44 -2.12
C VAL A 99 -18.01 -16.30 -3.30
N GLN A 100 -18.26 -17.62 -3.28
CA GLN A 100 -17.72 -18.56 -4.27
C GLN A 100 -18.61 -18.78 -5.51
N SER A 101 -19.68 -17.99 -5.69
CA SER A 101 -20.63 -18.18 -6.80
C SER A 101 -20.84 -16.90 -7.62
N ARG A 102 -19.77 -16.32 -8.17
CA ARG A 102 -19.88 -15.33 -9.27
C ARG A 102 -18.61 -15.15 -10.11
N GLY A 103 -17.88 -16.23 -10.31
CA GLY A 103 -16.72 -16.30 -11.20
C GLY A 103 -16.68 -17.62 -11.97
N MET A 104 -17.79 -17.98 -12.60
CA MET A 104 -17.80 -18.91 -13.73
C MET A 104 -18.13 -18.08 -14.96
N VAL A 105 -17.11 -17.67 -15.71
CA VAL A 105 -16.88 -17.87 -17.16
C VAL A 105 -15.40 -17.59 -17.41
#